data_AF-A0A921B2I5-F1
#
_entry.id   AF-A0A921B2I5-F1
#
_cell.length_a   1.000
_cell.length_b   1.000
_cell.length_c   1.000
_cell.angle_alpha   90.00
_cell.angle_beta   90.00
_cell.angle_gamma   90.00
#
_symmetry.space_group_name_H-M   'P 1'
#
loop_
_entity.id
_entity.type
_entity.pdbx_description
1 polymer ?
#
loop_
_entity_poly.entity_id
_entity_poly.type
_entity_poly.pdbx_seq_one_letter_code
_entity_poly.pdbx_strand_id
1 'polypeptide(L)'
;MNKKTVSKLMVAGLALLLAGCGTQEASKSQDSGNTASSSSLLATKSSEKMSADNLSPQQSVSLVAAYAGNKYGNDWASMTKNAEKQGLKVNLYPTSKYKLSDNGQGVAYDVTAGGKSTGLVYTINNDDVNIYQNVKAGKTSNKLATVSKQDMVKYVNDKGQAKLVGNLAKNAQVVDKRAESAGTSSNGDTTSHQYGREGKVTVPAEMQGTWYSADYDSNSTITFGKNTITNDGSTSYIYKQNSSFLEGDQNMNQSVQDATKDWVSGNFVDLHGLHFLNIRGWCQTAGDGSSFAVHTETINGKQVKVLVAAGGAGFWTEGVYYQNKAMAQQQADKKFDDLHYMDDDD
;
A
#
# COMPACT_ATOMS: atom_id res chain seq x y z
N MET A 1 10.75 -17.87 39.79
CA MET A 1 9.58 -18.74 39.59
C MET A 1 8.38 -18.10 40.27
N ASN A 2 7.35 -17.71 39.51
CA ASN A 2 5.95 -17.77 39.91
C ASN A 2 5.08 -17.44 38.70
N LYS A 3 4.48 -18.49 38.12
CA LYS A 3 3.59 -18.45 36.97
C LYS A 3 2.18 -18.11 37.46
N LYS A 4 1.52 -17.14 36.82
CA LYS A 4 0.05 -17.01 36.88
C LYS A 4 -0.51 -17.27 35.49
N THR A 5 -0.97 -18.50 35.31
CA THR A 5 -1.87 -18.96 34.25
C THR A 5 -3.24 -18.31 34.43
N VAL A 6 -3.75 -17.66 33.38
CA VAL A 6 -5.17 -17.26 33.28
C VAL A 6 -5.86 -18.24 32.33
N SER A 7 -6.88 -18.90 32.88
CA SER A 7 -7.68 -19.95 32.25
C SER A 7 -8.56 -19.44 31.11
N LYS A 8 -8.65 -20.27 30.08
CA LYS A 8 -9.61 -20.21 28.98
C LYS A 8 -11.02 -20.48 29.52
N LEU A 9 -12.00 -19.67 29.12
CA LEU A 9 -13.42 -20.00 29.27
C LEU A 9 -13.98 -20.36 27.89
N MET A 10 -14.31 -21.63 27.70
CA MET A 10 -15.21 -22.10 26.65
C MET A 10 -16.65 -21.89 27.14
N VAL A 11 -17.53 -21.36 26.28
CA VAL A 11 -18.98 -21.47 26.45
C VAL A 11 -19.49 -22.31 25.28
N ALA A 12 -20.01 -23.48 25.63
CA ALA A 12 -20.70 -24.39 24.74
C ALA A 12 -22.22 -24.29 24.99
N GLY A 13 -22.98 -24.45 23.91
CA GLY A 13 -24.33 -25.04 23.94
C GLY A 13 -25.49 -24.06 23.86
N LEU A 14 -26.24 -24.14 22.75
CA LEU A 14 -27.59 -24.73 22.78
C LEU A 14 -28.15 -24.85 21.35
N ALA A 15 -28.31 -26.11 20.91
CA ALA A 15 -29.06 -26.47 19.73
C ALA A 15 -30.55 -26.56 20.08
N LEU A 16 -31.41 -26.03 19.21
CA LEU A 16 -32.83 -26.36 19.17
C LEU A 16 -33.16 -26.80 17.74
N LEU A 17 -33.37 -28.11 17.60
CA LEU A 17 -34.00 -28.74 16.45
C LEU A 17 -35.52 -28.62 16.62
N LEU A 18 -36.21 -28.12 15.59
CA LEU A 18 -37.63 -28.40 15.39
C LEU A 18 -37.80 -28.88 13.95
N ALA A 19 -38.15 -30.16 13.83
CA ALA A 19 -38.67 -30.77 12.62
C ALA A 19 -40.16 -30.42 12.47
N GLY A 20 -40.59 -30.17 11.25
CA GLY A 20 -42.00 -30.07 10.87
C GLY A 20 -42.16 -30.51 9.42
N CYS A 21 -42.67 -31.73 9.23
CA CYS A 21 -43.10 -32.27 7.95
C CYS A 21 -44.44 -31.65 7.53
N GLY A 22 -44.62 -31.45 6.22
CA GLY A 22 -45.93 -31.16 5.63
C GLY A 22 -45.85 -31.15 4.10
N THR A 23 -46.34 -32.21 3.46
CA THR A 23 -46.56 -32.33 2.01
C THR A 23 -48.02 -32.06 1.69
N GLN A 24 -48.31 -31.19 0.72
CA GLN A 24 -49.52 -31.29 -0.10
C GLN A 24 -49.36 -30.58 -1.46
N GLU A 25 -50.11 -31.08 -2.43
CA GLU A 25 -49.94 -31.02 -3.89
C GLU A 25 -50.28 -29.69 -4.59
N ALA A 26 -50.03 -29.70 -5.90
CA ALA A 26 -49.92 -28.59 -6.84
C ALA A 26 -51.20 -27.79 -7.15
N SER A 27 -51.02 -26.51 -7.45
CA SER A 27 -51.74 -25.81 -8.52
C SER A 27 -50.89 -24.69 -9.12
N LYS A 28 -50.86 -24.61 -10.45
CA LYS A 28 -50.15 -23.60 -11.25
C LYS A 28 -50.56 -22.18 -10.89
N SER A 29 -49.58 -21.28 -10.80
CA SER A 29 -49.73 -19.86 -11.12
C SER A 29 -48.39 -19.38 -11.66
N GLN A 30 -48.39 -18.89 -12.90
CA GLN A 30 -47.23 -18.23 -13.52
C GLN A 30 -46.86 -17.02 -12.67
N ASP A 31 -45.70 -17.10 -12.02
CA ASP A 31 -44.96 -15.91 -11.65
C ASP A 31 -43.52 -16.07 -12.12
N SER A 32 -43.00 -14.97 -12.64
CA SER A 32 -41.82 -14.92 -13.49
C SER A 32 -40.57 -14.95 -12.61
N GLY A 33 -40.27 -16.13 -12.06
CA GLY A 33 -39.03 -16.42 -11.36
C GLY A 33 -37.93 -16.72 -12.37
N ASN A 34 -37.02 -15.77 -12.57
CA ASN A 34 -35.80 -15.96 -13.34
C ASN A 34 -34.94 -17.02 -12.63
N THR A 35 -35.14 -18.29 -13.02
CA THR A 35 -34.45 -19.46 -12.50
C THR A 35 -32.95 -19.34 -12.73
N ALA A 36 -32.18 -19.43 -11.64
CA ALA A 36 -30.73 -19.57 -11.64
C ALA A 36 -30.31 -20.67 -12.61
N SER A 37 -29.64 -20.27 -13.70
CA SER A 37 -29.11 -21.20 -14.69
C SER A 37 -27.89 -21.92 -14.13
N SER A 38 -27.95 -23.25 -14.20
CA SER A 38 -26.87 -24.20 -13.93
C SER A 38 -25.56 -23.77 -14.60
N SER A 39 -24.56 -23.38 -13.81
CA SER A 39 -23.30 -22.91 -14.34
C SER A 39 -22.44 -24.07 -14.87
N SER A 40 -22.56 -24.34 -16.17
CA SER A 40 -21.55 -25.05 -16.95
C SER A 40 -20.17 -24.42 -16.71
N LEU A 41 -19.12 -25.24 -16.62
CA LEU A 41 -17.73 -24.77 -16.55
C LEU A 41 -17.43 -23.74 -17.66
N LEU A 42 -16.54 -22.79 -17.36
CA LEU A 42 -16.20 -21.74 -18.33
C LEU A 42 -15.42 -22.27 -19.54
N ALA A 43 -14.59 -23.27 -19.31
CA ALA A 43 -13.83 -23.97 -20.35
C ALA A 43 -13.95 -25.49 -20.18
N THR A 44 -13.65 -26.22 -21.25
CA THR A 44 -13.56 -27.69 -21.22
C THR A 44 -12.54 -28.14 -20.16
N LYS A 45 -12.90 -29.18 -19.41
CA LYS A 45 -12.04 -29.72 -18.34
C LYS A 45 -10.69 -30.17 -18.90
N SER A 46 -9.61 -29.75 -18.25
CA SER A 46 -8.23 -30.16 -18.55
C SER A 46 -7.62 -30.96 -17.39
N SER A 47 -6.62 -31.79 -17.68
CA SER A 47 -5.77 -32.45 -16.68
C SER A 47 -4.65 -31.55 -16.13
N GLU A 48 -4.38 -30.41 -16.77
CA GLU A 48 -3.38 -29.43 -16.31
C GLU A 48 -3.65 -28.99 -14.87
N LYS A 49 -2.57 -28.73 -14.14
CA LYS A 49 -2.57 -28.28 -12.75
C LYS A 49 -1.66 -27.08 -12.59
N MET A 50 -1.93 -26.27 -11.58
CA MET A 50 -1.08 -25.15 -11.18
C MET A 50 -0.74 -25.23 -9.69
N SER A 51 0.39 -24.65 -9.29
CA SER A 51 0.77 -24.45 -7.88
C SER A 51 0.30 -23.08 -7.40
N ALA A 52 0.10 -22.94 -6.09
CA ALA A 52 -0.07 -21.64 -5.45
C ALA A 52 1.26 -20.89 -5.28
N ASP A 53 2.39 -21.61 -5.36
CA ASP A 53 3.72 -21.06 -5.16
C ASP A 53 4.21 -20.31 -6.39
N ASN A 54 4.85 -19.16 -6.17
CA ASN A 54 5.57 -18.38 -7.20
C ASN A 54 4.72 -18.03 -8.43
N LEU A 55 3.40 -17.81 -8.26
CA LEU A 55 2.55 -17.34 -9.34
C LEU A 55 3.01 -15.97 -9.86
N SER A 56 3.18 -15.85 -11.18
CA SER A 56 3.43 -14.56 -11.81
C SER A 56 2.25 -13.59 -11.58
N PRO A 57 2.45 -12.27 -11.76
CA PRO A 57 1.36 -11.31 -11.69
C PRO A 57 0.20 -11.66 -12.64
N GLN A 58 0.50 -12.05 -13.88
CA GLN A 58 -0.48 -12.45 -14.89
C GLN A 58 -1.23 -13.72 -14.49
N GLN A 59 -0.54 -14.69 -13.90
CA GLN A 59 -1.16 -15.91 -13.40
C GLN A 59 -2.06 -15.63 -12.18
N SER A 60 -1.63 -14.75 -11.28
CA SER A 60 -2.39 -14.36 -10.10
C SER A 60 -3.71 -13.67 -10.46
N VAL A 61 -3.70 -12.70 -11.38
CA VAL A 61 -4.94 -12.02 -11.80
C VAL A 61 -5.86 -12.96 -12.60
N SER A 62 -5.28 -13.85 -13.40
CA SER A 62 -6.02 -14.85 -14.19
C SER A 62 -6.66 -15.92 -13.29
N LEU A 63 -6.00 -16.29 -12.21
CA LEU A 63 -6.53 -17.21 -11.19
C LEU A 63 -7.80 -16.64 -10.56
N VAL A 64 -7.79 -15.36 -10.14
CA VAL A 64 -8.97 -14.71 -9.55
C VAL A 64 -10.13 -14.68 -10.56
N ALA A 65 -9.87 -14.29 -11.81
CA ALA A 65 -10.89 -14.23 -12.85
C ALA A 65 -11.50 -15.63 -13.16
N ALA A 66 -10.66 -16.65 -13.31
CA ALA A 66 -11.10 -18.02 -13.58
C ALA A 66 -11.86 -18.63 -12.38
N TYR A 67 -11.36 -18.40 -11.15
CA TYR A 67 -12.02 -18.84 -9.93
C TYR A 67 -13.40 -18.19 -9.80
N ALA A 68 -13.45 -16.85 -9.81
CA ALA A 68 -14.68 -16.12 -9.58
C ALA A 68 -15.71 -16.40 -10.68
N GLY A 69 -15.26 -16.50 -11.94
CA GLY A 69 -16.13 -16.83 -13.06
C GLY A 69 -16.73 -18.24 -12.99
N ASN A 70 -15.96 -19.25 -12.55
CA ASN A 70 -16.49 -20.61 -12.36
C ASN A 70 -17.31 -20.75 -11.08
N LYS A 71 -16.98 -20.00 -10.02
CA LYS A 71 -17.61 -20.13 -8.69
C LYS A 71 -18.91 -19.33 -8.57
N TYR A 72 -18.95 -18.09 -9.07
CA TYR A 72 -20.08 -17.16 -8.90
C TYR A 72 -20.92 -16.96 -10.16
N GLY A 73 -20.41 -17.36 -11.33
CA GLY A 73 -21.16 -17.26 -12.58
C GLY A 73 -21.39 -15.81 -13.05
N ASN A 74 -22.50 -15.58 -13.75
CA ASN A 74 -23.03 -14.25 -14.11
C ASN A 74 -21.99 -13.29 -14.73
N ASP A 75 -21.84 -12.10 -14.17
CA ASP A 75 -20.94 -11.06 -14.65
C ASP A 75 -19.48 -11.51 -14.63
N TRP A 76 -19.05 -12.26 -13.60
CA TRP A 76 -17.71 -12.84 -13.54
C TRP A 76 -17.50 -13.88 -14.63
N ALA A 77 -18.47 -14.76 -14.91
CA ALA A 77 -18.39 -15.72 -16.00
C ALA A 77 -18.32 -15.02 -17.37
N SER A 78 -19.14 -14.00 -17.57
CA SER A 78 -19.21 -13.23 -18.82
C SER A 78 -17.93 -12.44 -19.05
N MET A 79 -17.41 -11.77 -18.01
CA MET A 79 -16.13 -11.06 -18.06
C MET A 79 -14.99 -12.01 -18.40
N THR A 80 -14.88 -13.16 -17.72
CA THR A 80 -13.79 -14.12 -17.95
C THR A 80 -13.82 -14.70 -19.37
N LYS A 81 -15.01 -15.02 -19.90
CA LYS A 81 -15.18 -15.46 -21.30
C LYS A 81 -14.78 -14.38 -22.31
N ASN A 82 -15.11 -13.13 -22.02
CA ASN A 82 -14.73 -12.01 -22.88
C ASN A 82 -13.22 -11.73 -22.81
N ALA A 83 -12.62 -11.86 -21.62
CA ALA A 83 -11.19 -11.67 -21.39
C ALA A 83 -10.34 -12.72 -22.12
N GLU A 84 -10.80 -13.96 -22.27
CA GLU A 84 -10.10 -14.98 -23.08
C GLU A 84 -9.99 -14.57 -24.56
N LYS A 85 -10.99 -13.83 -25.08
CA LYS A 85 -11.02 -13.37 -26.48
C LYS A 85 -10.31 -12.03 -26.68
N GLN A 86 -10.48 -11.10 -25.74
CA GLN A 86 -10.09 -9.69 -25.87
C GLN A 86 -8.85 -9.31 -25.06
N GLY A 87 -8.31 -10.24 -24.28
CA GLY A 87 -7.27 -9.98 -23.29
C GLY A 87 -7.86 -9.57 -21.94
N LEU A 88 -7.38 -10.23 -20.89
CA LEU A 88 -7.63 -9.84 -19.50
C LEU A 88 -6.84 -8.58 -19.17
N LYS A 89 -7.50 -7.56 -18.65
CA LYS A 89 -6.81 -6.36 -18.16
C LYS A 89 -7.30 -6.01 -16.76
N VAL A 90 -6.37 -5.85 -15.84
CA VAL A 90 -6.64 -5.49 -14.45
C VAL A 90 -6.03 -4.13 -14.14
N ASN A 91 -6.89 -3.16 -13.84
CA ASN A 91 -6.48 -1.80 -13.51
C ASN A 91 -6.44 -1.63 -11.98
N LEU A 92 -5.30 -1.24 -11.43
CA LEU A 92 -5.13 -1.06 -9.99
C LEU A 92 -5.48 0.36 -9.61
N TYR A 93 -6.40 0.54 -8.67
CA TYR A 93 -6.79 1.83 -8.12
C TYR A 93 -6.64 1.82 -6.59
N PRO A 94 -6.51 2.98 -5.93
CA PRO A 94 -6.66 3.03 -4.49
C PRO A 94 -8.07 2.55 -4.13
N THR A 95 -8.23 1.80 -3.03
CA THR A 95 -9.56 1.34 -2.60
C THR A 95 -10.53 2.49 -2.38
N SER A 96 -10.04 3.68 -2.01
CA SER A 96 -10.80 4.93 -1.86
C SER A 96 -11.53 5.38 -3.13
N LYS A 97 -11.13 4.90 -4.32
CA LYS A 97 -11.89 5.13 -5.56
C LYS A 97 -13.30 4.52 -5.50
N TYR A 98 -13.47 3.46 -4.73
CA TYR A 98 -14.69 2.67 -4.67
C TYR A 98 -15.28 2.68 -3.26
N LYS A 99 -16.61 2.66 -3.17
CA LYS A 99 -17.30 2.37 -1.90
C LYS A 99 -17.40 0.86 -1.74
N LEU A 100 -16.34 0.21 -1.29
CA LEU A 100 -16.37 -1.23 -1.01
C LEU A 100 -17.19 -1.51 0.26
N SER A 101 -17.97 -2.59 0.30
CA SER A 101 -18.90 -2.87 1.42
C SER A 101 -18.24 -3.01 2.79
N ASP A 102 -16.95 -3.35 2.82
CA ASP A 102 -16.11 -3.46 4.01
C ASP A 102 -14.97 -2.43 3.98
N ASN A 103 -15.12 -1.37 3.19
CA ASN A 103 -14.12 -0.34 2.86
C ASN A 103 -12.86 -0.85 2.12
N GLY A 104 -12.65 -2.16 2.05
CA GLY A 104 -11.47 -2.79 1.45
C GLY A 104 -10.15 -2.35 2.09
N GLN A 105 -9.06 -3.01 1.70
CA GLN A 105 -7.71 -2.62 2.15
C GLN A 105 -6.74 -2.56 0.96
N GLY A 106 -5.83 -1.60 1.00
CA GLY A 106 -4.76 -1.43 0.03
C GLY A 106 -5.24 -1.07 -1.38
N VAL A 107 -5.31 -2.06 -2.26
CA VAL A 107 -5.45 -1.88 -3.70
C VAL A 107 -6.73 -2.55 -4.21
N ALA A 108 -7.51 -1.80 -4.99
CA ALA A 108 -8.63 -2.32 -5.74
C ALA A 108 -8.20 -2.73 -7.15
N TYR A 109 -8.36 -4.01 -7.47
CA TYR A 109 -8.06 -4.60 -8.77
C TYR A 109 -9.35 -4.63 -9.61
N ASP A 110 -9.56 -3.62 -10.46
CA ASP A 110 -10.71 -3.53 -11.38
C ASP A 110 -10.48 -4.42 -12.60
N VAL A 111 -11.30 -5.46 -12.72
CA VAL A 111 -11.14 -6.52 -13.72
C VAL A 111 -11.93 -6.20 -14.97
N THR A 112 -11.25 -6.19 -16.12
CA THR A 112 -11.83 -5.79 -17.40
C THR A 112 -11.47 -6.78 -18.52
N ALA A 113 -12.36 -6.86 -19.51
CA ALA A 113 -12.06 -7.47 -20.80
C ALA A 113 -11.92 -6.35 -21.84
N GLY A 114 -10.78 -6.26 -22.51
CA GLY A 114 -10.54 -5.21 -23.51
C GLY A 114 -10.56 -3.76 -22.97
N GLY A 115 -10.42 -3.57 -21.64
CA GLY A 115 -10.28 -2.27 -21.00
C GLY A 115 -11.58 -1.56 -20.57
N LYS A 116 -12.76 -2.16 -20.75
CA LYS A 116 -14.03 -1.61 -20.25
C LYS A 116 -14.29 -2.08 -18.82
N SER A 117 -14.52 -1.15 -17.89
CA SER A 117 -14.85 -1.49 -16.49
C SER A 117 -16.15 -2.31 -16.43
N THR A 118 -16.13 -3.38 -15.65
CA THR A 118 -17.25 -4.34 -15.53
C THR A 118 -17.97 -4.26 -14.19
N GLY A 119 -17.51 -3.37 -13.29
CA GLY A 119 -18.00 -3.31 -11.91
C GLY A 119 -17.58 -4.52 -11.06
N LEU A 120 -16.57 -5.26 -11.51
CA LEU A 120 -15.97 -6.40 -10.82
C LEU A 120 -14.61 -6.00 -10.28
N VAL A 121 -14.45 -6.12 -8.96
CA VAL A 121 -13.24 -5.68 -8.27
C VAL A 121 -12.86 -6.75 -7.26
N TYR A 122 -11.57 -6.91 -7.00
CA TYR A 122 -11.11 -7.61 -5.81
C TYR A 122 -10.04 -6.79 -5.08
N THR A 123 -9.82 -7.11 -3.80
CA THR A 123 -8.67 -6.62 -3.03
C THR A 123 -7.88 -7.82 -2.54
N ILE A 124 -6.60 -7.61 -2.26
CA ILE A 124 -5.72 -8.63 -1.67
C ILE A 124 -5.30 -8.13 -0.28
N ASN A 125 -5.46 -8.98 0.72
CA ASN A 125 -4.93 -8.77 2.07
C ASN A 125 -4.11 -10.00 2.46
N ASN A 126 -2.79 -9.85 2.52
CA ASN A 126 -1.86 -10.98 2.63
C ASN A 126 -2.12 -12.04 1.53
N ASP A 127 -2.48 -13.26 1.92
CA ASP A 127 -2.81 -14.36 1.00
C ASP A 127 -4.32 -14.48 0.69
N ASP A 128 -5.14 -13.63 1.31
CA ASP A 128 -6.59 -13.64 1.15
C ASP A 128 -7.06 -12.64 0.09
N VAL A 129 -8.03 -13.07 -0.70
CA VAL A 129 -8.63 -12.28 -1.78
C VAL A 129 -10.08 -11.99 -1.44
N ASN A 130 -10.41 -10.71 -1.28
CA ASN A 130 -11.80 -10.26 -1.13
C ASN A 130 -12.37 -9.95 -2.51
N ILE A 131 -13.46 -10.62 -2.89
CA ILE A 131 -14.06 -10.51 -4.22
C ILE A 131 -15.35 -9.70 -4.13
N TYR A 132 -15.50 -8.70 -4.99
CA TYR A 132 -16.65 -7.81 -5.02
C TYR A 132 -17.30 -7.80 -6.42
N GLN A 133 -18.58 -7.46 -6.43
CA GLN A 133 -19.36 -7.20 -7.64
C GLN A 133 -20.20 -5.94 -7.47
N ASN A 134 -20.81 -5.48 -8.56
CA ASN A 134 -21.65 -4.28 -8.59
C ASN A 134 -20.95 -2.99 -8.13
N VAL A 135 -19.63 -2.89 -8.34
CA VAL A 135 -18.88 -1.68 -8.02
C VAL A 135 -19.25 -0.57 -9.00
N LYS A 136 -19.86 0.51 -8.51
CA LYS A 136 -20.31 1.67 -9.29
C LYS A 136 -20.01 2.96 -8.54
N ALA A 137 -19.76 4.05 -9.25
CA ALA A 137 -19.50 5.35 -8.65
C ALA A 137 -20.64 5.74 -7.68
N GLY A 138 -20.28 6.11 -6.45
CA GLY A 138 -21.23 6.55 -5.42
C GLY A 138 -22.07 5.44 -4.76
N LYS A 139 -22.04 4.19 -5.23
CA LYS A 139 -22.81 3.06 -4.67
C LYS A 139 -21.91 2.06 -3.96
N THR A 140 -22.38 1.55 -2.82
CA THR A 140 -21.70 0.49 -2.08
C THR A 140 -21.68 -0.80 -2.89
N SER A 141 -20.50 -1.44 -2.99
CA SER A 141 -20.35 -2.72 -3.67
C SER A 141 -21.00 -3.87 -2.89
N ASN A 142 -21.05 -5.05 -3.50
CA ASN A 142 -21.43 -6.29 -2.82
C ASN A 142 -20.21 -7.22 -2.73
N LYS A 143 -19.76 -7.55 -1.51
CA LYS A 143 -18.72 -8.55 -1.28
C LYS A 143 -19.28 -9.96 -1.42
N LEU A 144 -18.69 -10.74 -2.31
CA LEU A 144 -19.05 -12.13 -2.57
C LEU A 144 -18.40 -13.09 -1.58
N ALA A 145 -17.11 -12.91 -1.30
CA ALA A 145 -16.37 -13.73 -0.34
C ALA A 145 -14.99 -13.13 -0.02
N THR A 146 -14.36 -13.73 0.99
CA THR A 146 -12.90 -13.74 1.19
C THR A 146 -12.43 -15.18 0.99
N VAL A 147 -11.38 -15.39 0.21
CA VAL A 147 -10.84 -16.73 -0.08
C VAL A 147 -9.32 -16.68 -0.24
N SER A 148 -8.62 -17.69 0.30
CA SER A 148 -7.18 -17.78 0.17
C SER A 148 -6.76 -18.09 -1.27
N LYS A 149 -5.58 -17.62 -1.68
CA LYS A 149 -4.99 -17.97 -2.98
C LYS A 149 -4.81 -19.49 -3.15
N GLN A 150 -4.48 -20.21 -2.07
CA GLN A 150 -4.36 -21.66 -2.06
C GLN A 150 -5.69 -22.35 -2.36
N ASP A 151 -6.79 -21.89 -1.74
CA ASP A 151 -8.12 -22.44 -1.99
C ASP A 151 -8.61 -22.15 -3.41
N MET A 152 -8.26 -20.99 -3.96
CA MET A 152 -8.53 -20.68 -5.37
C MET A 152 -7.82 -21.66 -6.30
N VAL A 153 -6.52 -21.90 -6.09
CA VAL A 153 -5.73 -22.86 -6.89
C VAL A 153 -6.32 -24.27 -6.76
N LYS A 154 -6.62 -24.71 -5.54
CA LYS A 154 -7.25 -26.00 -5.29
C LYS A 154 -8.57 -26.13 -6.06
N TYR A 155 -9.44 -25.12 -5.97
CA TYR A 155 -10.71 -25.11 -6.67
C TYR A 155 -10.55 -25.22 -8.19
N VAL A 156 -9.67 -24.40 -8.78
CA VAL A 156 -9.41 -24.41 -10.23
C VAL A 156 -8.83 -25.76 -10.67
N ASN A 157 -7.91 -26.33 -9.90
CA ASN A 157 -7.34 -27.65 -10.15
C ASN A 157 -8.42 -28.75 -10.10
N ASP A 158 -9.30 -28.73 -9.08
CA ASP A 158 -10.35 -29.73 -8.89
C ASP A 158 -11.41 -29.66 -10.01
N LYS A 159 -11.72 -28.45 -10.48
CA LYS A 159 -12.61 -28.22 -11.63
C LYS A 159 -11.93 -28.44 -12.99
N GLY A 160 -10.62 -28.72 -13.01
CA GLY A 160 -9.83 -28.89 -14.24
C GLY A 160 -9.86 -27.63 -15.10
N GLN A 161 -9.69 -26.46 -14.48
CA GLN A 161 -9.71 -25.14 -15.12
C GLN A 161 -8.32 -24.48 -15.12
N ALA A 162 -7.25 -25.18 -14.75
CA ALA A 162 -5.90 -24.59 -14.72
C ALA A 162 -5.44 -24.14 -16.12
N LYS A 163 -5.85 -24.86 -17.17
CA LYS A 163 -5.59 -24.46 -18.56
C LYS A 163 -6.23 -23.12 -18.92
N LEU A 164 -7.44 -22.83 -18.40
CA LEU A 164 -8.10 -21.55 -18.58
C LEU A 164 -7.29 -20.42 -17.93
N VAL A 165 -6.76 -20.65 -16.72
CA VAL A 165 -5.86 -19.69 -16.05
C VAL A 165 -4.61 -19.44 -16.91
N GLY A 166 -3.99 -20.50 -17.43
CA GLY A 166 -2.83 -20.39 -18.31
C GLY A 166 -3.13 -19.62 -19.61
N ASN A 167 -4.30 -19.85 -20.22
CA ASN A 167 -4.73 -19.15 -21.43
C ASN A 167 -4.95 -17.65 -21.19
N LEU A 168 -5.66 -17.30 -20.12
CA LEU A 168 -5.88 -15.91 -19.72
C LEU A 168 -4.53 -15.20 -19.45
N ALA A 169 -3.60 -15.88 -18.77
CA ALA A 169 -2.33 -15.30 -18.37
C ALA A 169 -1.43 -14.90 -19.55
N LYS A 170 -1.53 -15.59 -20.70
CA LYS A 170 -0.70 -15.30 -21.90
C LYS A 170 -0.81 -13.86 -22.38
N ASN A 171 -2.01 -13.27 -22.27
CA ASN A 171 -2.30 -11.92 -22.75
C ASN A 171 -2.78 -10.99 -21.61
N ALA A 172 -2.64 -11.42 -20.35
CA ALA A 172 -3.10 -10.64 -19.21
C ALA A 172 -2.22 -9.39 -19.01
N GLN A 173 -2.85 -8.24 -18.86
CA GLN A 173 -2.19 -6.98 -18.55
C GLN A 173 -2.59 -6.52 -17.15
N VAL A 174 -1.59 -6.16 -16.35
CA VAL A 174 -1.78 -5.52 -15.05
C VAL A 174 -1.31 -4.09 -15.18
N VAL A 175 -2.23 -3.14 -15.06
CA VAL A 175 -1.95 -1.71 -15.27
C VAL A 175 -2.17 -0.96 -13.96
N ASP A 176 -1.11 -0.33 -13.47
CA ASP A 176 -1.21 0.50 -12.28
C ASP A 176 -1.81 1.87 -12.62
N LYS A 177 -2.99 2.16 -12.07
CA LYS A 177 -3.74 3.40 -12.28
C LYS A 177 -3.86 4.21 -10.99
N ARG A 178 -3.12 3.85 -9.94
CA ARG A 178 -3.18 4.53 -8.64
C ARG A 178 -2.73 5.99 -8.71
N ALA A 179 -1.83 6.31 -9.66
CA ALA A 179 -1.38 7.67 -9.92
C ALA A 179 -2.39 8.55 -10.70
N GLU A 180 -3.39 7.98 -11.37
CA GLU A 180 -4.34 8.75 -12.21
C GLU A 180 -5.51 9.35 -11.42
N SER A 181 -5.69 8.97 -10.16
CA SER A 181 -6.71 9.53 -9.26
C SER A 181 -6.23 10.73 -8.43
N ALA A 182 -4.95 11.11 -8.54
CA ALA A 182 -4.41 12.32 -7.95
C ALA A 182 -4.14 13.33 -9.07
N GLY A 183 -4.75 14.51 -8.99
CA GLY A 183 -4.55 15.57 -9.97
C GLY A 183 -3.06 15.90 -10.15
N THR A 184 -2.65 15.95 -11.42
CA THR A 184 -1.50 16.69 -11.97
C THR A 184 -0.15 16.48 -11.28
N SER A 185 0.69 15.62 -11.87
CA SER A 185 1.90 16.06 -12.59
C SER A 185 2.65 14.84 -13.13
N SER A 186 2.79 14.82 -14.44
CA SER A 186 3.64 13.91 -15.18
C SER A 186 5.09 14.04 -14.73
N ASN A 187 5.66 12.98 -14.19
CA ASN A 187 6.88 12.41 -14.73
C ASN A 187 6.97 10.93 -14.34
N GLY A 188 7.26 10.11 -15.33
CA GLY A 188 7.25 8.66 -15.21
C GLY A 188 8.20 8.18 -14.12
N ASP A 189 7.65 7.46 -13.17
CA ASP A 189 8.37 6.39 -12.51
C ASP A 189 7.34 5.33 -12.10
N THR A 190 7.50 4.14 -12.67
CA THR A 190 6.68 2.96 -12.35
C THR A 190 7.03 2.47 -10.95
N THR A 191 6.68 3.21 -9.91
CA THR A 191 6.96 2.79 -8.53
C THR A 191 5.88 1.82 -8.06
N SER A 192 6.18 0.53 -8.21
CA SER A 192 5.52 -0.55 -7.49
C SER A 192 5.36 -0.14 -6.00
N HIS A 193 4.16 -0.28 -5.44
CA HIS A 193 3.87 0.00 -4.01
C HIS A 193 4.39 -1.09 -3.05
N GLN A 194 5.47 -1.77 -3.46
CA GLN A 194 6.09 -2.83 -2.70
C GLN A 194 6.65 -2.28 -1.38
N TYR A 195 6.51 -3.07 -0.31
CA TYR A 195 6.96 -2.73 1.03
C TYR A 195 6.39 -1.43 1.59
N GLY A 196 5.13 -1.10 1.28
CA GLY A 196 4.46 0.09 1.81
C GLY A 196 4.90 1.41 1.18
N ARG A 197 5.61 1.37 0.04
CA ARG A 197 6.04 2.58 -0.68
C ARG A 197 4.89 3.22 -1.43
N GLU A 198 4.56 4.47 -1.15
CA GLU A 198 3.47 5.18 -1.82
C GLU A 198 3.93 6.15 -2.91
N GLY A 199 5.23 6.42 -2.98
CA GLY A 199 5.82 7.29 -3.99
C GLY A 199 7.10 7.94 -3.48
N LYS A 200 7.81 8.64 -4.35
CA LYS A 200 8.97 9.46 -3.96
C LYS A 200 8.50 10.75 -3.28
N VAL A 201 9.17 11.13 -2.21
CA VAL A 201 9.02 12.48 -1.64
C VAL A 201 10.00 13.39 -2.37
N THR A 202 9.50 14.52 -2.88
CA THR A 202 10.35 15.51 -3.52
C THR A 202 10.85 16.50 -2.47
N VAL A 203 12.16 16.59 -2.31
CA VAL A 203 12.80 17.59 -1.45
C VAL A 203 12.68 18.98 -2.10
N PRO A 204 12.29 20.03 -1.36
CA PRO A 204 12.17 21.37 -1.92
C PRO A 204 13.51 21.84 -2.51
N ALA A 205 13.46 22.56 -3.64
CA ALA A 205 14.67 22.97 -4.36
C ALA A 205 15.63 23.81 -3.50
N GLU A 206 15.10 24.55 -2.53
CA GLU A 206 15.89 25.35 -1.59
C GLU A 206 16.66 24.55 -0.54
N MET A 207 16.22 23.32 -0.25
CA MET A 207 16.87 22.39 0.68
C MET A 207 17.91 21.51 -0.04
N GLN A 208 17.78 21.36 -1.37
CA GLN A 208 18.71 20.57 -2.17
C GLN A 208 20.12 21.17 -2.19
N GLY A 209 21.12 20.30 -2.33
CA GLY A 209 22.53 20.64 -2.25
C GLY A 209 23.19 20.17 -0.96
N THR A 210 24.45 20.56 -0.77
CA THR A 210 25.28 20.15 0.36
C THR A 210 25.29 21.22 1.45
N TRP A 211 25.15 20.77 2.67
CA TRP A 211 25.10 21.56 3.90
C TRP A 211 26.17 21.04 4.87
N TYR A 212 26.84 21.96 5.54
CA TYR A 212 27.94 21.70 6.46
C TYR A 212 27.61 22.28 7.83
N SER A 213 27.82 21.52 8.90
CA SER A 213 27.84 22.06 10.26
C SER A 213 29.19 21.73 10.91
N ALA A 214 29.57 22.55 11.88
CA ALA A 214 30.70 22.33 12.77
C ALA A 214 30.26 22.39 14.24
N ASP A 215 28.96 22.23 14.49
CA ASP A 215 28.38 22.23 15.85
C ASP A 215 28.85 21.01 16.64
N TYR A 216 28.97 21.19 17.96
CA TYR A 216 29.41 20.21 18.94
C TYR A 216 30.78 19.58 18.62
N ASP A 217 31.73 20.42 18.20
CA ASP A 217 33.11 20.04 17.86
C ASP A 217 33.23 18.95 16.75
N SER A 218 32.16 18.73 15.99
CA SER A 218 32.12 17.71 14.95
C SER A 218 31.75 18.32 13.60
N ASN A 219 32.57 18.03 12.57
CA ASN A 219 32.21 18.42 11.21
C ASN A 219 31.22 17.39 10.66
N SER A 220 29.98 17.81 10.39
CA SER A 220 28.96 16.98 9.77
C SER A 220 28.62 17.51 8.38
N THR A 221 28.16 16.61 7.49
CA THR A 221 27.77 17.00 6.13
C THR A 221 26.53 16.25 5.70
N ILE A 222 25.53 17.00 5.23
CA ILE A 222 24.29 16.46 4.70
C ILE A 222 24.10 16.97 3.28
N THR A 223 23.74 16.07 2.36
CA THR A 223 23.42 16.44 0.98
C THR A 223 22.02 15.97 0.63
N PHE A 224 21.17 16.89 0.19
CA PHE A 224 19.84 16.58 -0.31
C PHE A 224 19.83 16.58 -1.85
N GLY A 225 19.39 15.47 -2.42
CA GLY A 225 19.00 15.40 -3.83
C GLY A 225 17.49 15.61 -3.98
N LYS A 226 16.97 15.48 -5.21
CA LYS A 226 15.53 15.63 -5.49
C LYS A 226 14.65 14.70 -4.64
N ASN A 227 15.12 13.49 -4.34
CA ASN A 227 14.40 12.46 -3.59
C ASN A 227 15.36 11.57 -2.80
N THR A 228 16.50 12.11 -2.39
CA THR A 228 17.57 11.40 -1.67
C THR A 228 18.14 12.27 -0.58
N ILE A 229 18.66 11.64 0.47
CA ILE A 229 19.49 12.27 1.49
C ILE A 229 20.78 11.48 1.61
N THR A 230 21.91 12.17 1.65
CA THR A 230 23.22 11.59 1.93
C THR A 230 23.73 12.17 3.23
N ASN A 231 23.98 11.32 4.22
CA ASN A 231 24.60 11.70 5.49
C ASN A 231 25.89 10.89 5.66
N ASP A 232 27.01 11.56 5.89
CA ASP A 232 28.35 10.95 6.08
C ASP A 232 28.70 9.85 5.06
N GLY A 233 28.37 10.10 3.79
CA GLY A 233 28.66 9.21 2.67
C GLY A 233 27.64 8.10 2.42
N SER A 234 26.67 7.89 3.32
CA SER A 234 25.58 6.93 3.13
C SER A 234 24.37 7.62 2.50
N THR A 235 23.89 7.09 1.37
CA THR A 235 22.76 7.67 0.63
C THR A 235 21.50 6.84 0.77
N SER A 236 20.42 7.49 1.17
CA SER A 236 19.08 6.92 1.27
C SER A 236 18.10 7.59 0.30
N TYR A 237 17.10 6.84 -0.13
CA TYR A 237 16.00 7.31 -0.97
C TYR A 237 14.79 7.66 -0.12
N ILE A 238 14.23 8.85 -0.34
CA ILE A 238 13.11 9.37 0.46
C ILE A 238 11.80 9.01 -0.22
N TYR A 239 10.98 8.25 0.48
CA TYR A 239 9.67 7.81 0.00
C TYR A 239 8.55 8.17 0.98
N LYS A 240 7.34 8.28 0.45
CA LYS A 240 6.13 8.32 1.28
C LYS A 240 5.83 6.90 1.73
N GLN A 241 5.73 6.70 3.04
CA GLN A 241 5.38 5.41 3.62
C GLN A 241 3.88 5.33 3.89
N ASN A 242 3.29 4.18 3.54
CA ASN A 242 1.93 3.84 3.90
C ASN A 242 1.79 3.77 5.43
N SER A 243 0.79 4.46 5.98
CA SER A 243 0.59 4.56 7.44
C SER A 243 0.41 3.21 8.13
N SER A 244 -0.16 2.22 7.44
CA SER A 244 -0.37 0.87 7.98
C SER A 244 0.83 -0.06 7.79
N PHE A 245 1.92 0.38 7.16
CA PHE A 245 3.11 -0.47 6.95
C PHE A 245 3.73 -0.93 8.27
N LEU A 246 3.77 -0.04 9.27
CA LEU A 246 4.34 -0.32 10.58
C LEU A 246 3.34 -0.93 11.58
N GLU A 247 2.06 -1.03 11.22
CA GLU A 247 1.01 -1.59 12.09
C GLU A 247 1.03 -3.13 12.15
N GLY A 248 1.68 -3.78 11.18
CA GLY A 248 1.86 -5.24 11.15
C GLY A 248 3.31 -5.67 11.27
N ASP A 249 3.55 -6.98 11.37
CA ASP A 249 4.89 -7.54 11.60
C ASP A 249 5.82 -7.53 10.35
N GLN A 250 5.41 -6.87 9.26
CA GLN A 250 6.14 -6.88 7.97
C GLN A 250 7.49 -6.17 8.08
N ASN A 251 7.58 -5.12 8.89
CA ASN A 251 8.81 -4.40 9.19
C ASN A 251 9.84 -5.24 9.96
N MET A 252 9.42 -6.31 10.64
CA MET A 252 10.28 -7.26 11.34
C MET A 252 10.80 -8.38 10.42
N ASN A 253 10.33 -8.45 9.18
CA ASN A 253 10.80 -9.43 8.21
C ASN A 253 12.16 -9.01 7.62
N GLN A 254 13.17 -9.86 7.78
CA GLN A 254 14.54 -9.59 7.30
C GLN A 254 14.59 -9.28 5.79
N SER A 255 13.83 -10.00 4.97
CA SER A 255 13.82 -9.76 3.51
C SER A 255 13.25 -8.39 3.14
N VAL A 256 12.31 -7.87 3.95
CA VAL A 256 11.78 -6.52 3.79
C VAL A 256 12.83 -5.51 4.21
N GLN A 257 13.45 -5.69 5.37
CA GLN A 257 14.52 -4.81 5.86
C GLN A 257 15.68 -4.74 4.86
N ASP A 258 16.11 -5.86 4.30
CA ASP A 258 17.20 -5.92 3.32
C ASP A 258 16.81 -5.20 2.01
N ALA A 259 15.56 -5.36 1.56
CA ALA A 259 15.06 -4.73 0.34
C ALA A 259 14.84 -3.22 0.48
N THR A 260 14.60 -2.74 1.71
CA THR A 260 14.34 -1.33 2.02
C THR A 260 15.45 -0.67 2.82
N LYS A 261 16.64 -1.29 2.91
CA LYS A 261 17.74 -0.82 3.76
C LYS A 261 18.23 0.59 3.44
N ASP A 262 18.13 0.99 2.17
CA ASP A 262 18.52 2.32 1.68
C ASP A 262 17.30 3.24 1.56
N TRP A 263 16.16 2.90 2.17
CA TRP A 263 14.93 3.69 2.11
C TRP A 263 14.70 4.41 3.43
N VAL A 264 14.16 5.61 3.34
CA VAL A 264 13.67 6.38 4.48
C VAL A 264 12.28 6.89 4.17
N SER A 265 11.45 6.98 5.20
CA SER A 265 10.15 7.64 5.10
C SER A 265 10.34 9.15 5.24
N GLY A 266 9.66 9.93 4.40
CA GLY A 266 9.67 11.39 4.45
C GLY A 266 8.26 11.94 4.61
N ASN A 267 8.08 12.88 5.53
CA ASN A 267 6.84 13.61 5.74
C ASN A 267 7.13 15.07 6.04
N PHE A 268 6.28 15.97 5.56
CA PHE A 268 6.38 17.39 5.92
C PHE A 268 5.49 17.71 7.12
N VAL A 269 6.02 18.53 8.03
CA VAL A 269 5.36 18.98 9.25
C VAL A 269 5.64 20.46 9.44
N ASP A 270 4.59 21.26 9.65
CA ASP A 270 4.72 22.66 10.04
C ASP A 270 4.72 22.76 11.56
N LEU A 271 5.82 23.24 12.13
CA LEU A 271 5.98 23.39 13.58
C LEU A 271 6.98 24.52 13.88
N HIS A 272 6.78 25.26 14.98
CA HIS A 272 7.66 26.38 15.38
C HIS A 272 7.88 27.43 14.28
N GLY A 273 6.90 27.63 13.40
CA GLY A 273 6.99 28.56 12.27
C GLY A 273 7.85 28.08 11.10
N LEU A 274 8.35 26.84 11.12
CA LEU A 274 9.19 26.24 10.10
C LEU A 274 8.49 25.06 9.41
N HIS A 275 8.80 24.86 8.13
CA HIS A 275 8.31 23.73 7.32
C HIS A 275 9.35 22.61 7.28
N PHE A 276 9.24 21.66 8.21
CA PHE A 276 10.20 20.57 8.38
C PHE A 276 9.92 19.39 7.45
N LEU A 277 10.95 18.88 6.80
CA LEU A 277 11.00 17.53 6.27
C LEU A 277 11.47 16.58 7.39
N ASN A 278 10.53 15.85 7.99
CA ASN A 278 10.82 14.77 8.94
C ASN A 278 11.15 13.48 8.19
N ILE A 279 12.27 12.88 8.57
CA ILE A 279 12.82 11.66 7.97
C ILE A 279 12.99 10.59 9.05
N ARG A 280 12.44 9.41 8.79
CA ARG A 280 12.57 8.22 9.65
C ARG A 280 13.07 7.03 8.86
N GLY A 281 13.81 6.13 9.49
CA GLY A 281 14.19 4.85 8.88
C GLY A 281 12.95 4.09 8.38
N TRP A 282 13.05 3.38 7.25
CA TRP A 282 11.86 2.75 6.66
C TRP A 282 11.15 1.78 7.62
N CYS A 283 11.88 0.92 8.33
CA CYS A 283 11.29 -0.01 9.30
C CYS A 283 11.33 0.52 10.75
N GLN A 284 11.53 1.82 10.96
CA GLN A 284 11.68 2.41 12.29
C GLN A 284 10.33 2.44 13.04
N THR A 285 10.25 1.74 14.17
CA THR A 285 9.05 1.69 15.03
C THR A 285 9.08 2.64 16.22
N ALA A 286 10.27 3.08 16.64
CA ALA A 286 10.46 3.93 17.80
C ALA A 286 11.29 5.17 17.44
N GLY A 287 11.08 6.27 18.18
CA GLY A 287 11.72 7.56 17.97
C GLY A 287 11.12 8.38 16.82
N ASP A 288 11.40 9.68 16.84
CA ASP A 288 10.74 10.69 16.01
C ASP A 288 11.47 10.96 14.69
N GLY A 289 12.69 10.44 14.55
CA GLY A 289 13.53 10.64 13.36
C GLY A 289 14.33 11.93 13.42
N SER A 290 14.73 12.40 12.24
CA SER A 290 15.47 13.66 12.07
C SER A 290 14.66 14.60 11.19
N SER A 291 14.55 15.85 11.60
CA SER A 291 13.74 16.87 10.95
C SER A 291 14.61 17.99 10.41
N PHE A 292 14.35 18.41 9.18
CA PHE A 292 15.16 19.42 8.51
C PHE A 292 14.28 20.53 7.92
N ALA A 293 14.61 21.79 8.19
CA ALA A 293 13.93 22.93 7.59
C ALA A 293 14.94 23.93 7.03
N VAL A 294 14.62 24.55 5.90
CA VAL A 294 15.37 25.70 5.41
C VAL A 294 14.83 26.94 6.09
N HIS A 295 15.74 27.76 6.60
CA HIS A 295 15.42 29.02 7.26
C HIS A 295 16.38 30.11 6.82
N THR A 296 16.12 31.35 7.22
CA THR A 296 17.01 32.49 6.94
C THR A 296 17.40 33.18 8.24
N GLU A 297 18.70 33.27 8.46
CA GLU A 297 19.30 33.90 9.64
C GLU A 297 20.03 35.19 9.30
N THR A 298 20.03 36.14 10.24
CA THR A 298 20.82 37.37 10.08
C THR A 298 22.22 37.20 10.68
N ILE A 299 23.22 37.02 9.81
CA ILE A 299 24.62 36.83 10.21
C ILE A 299 25.43 38.02 9.73
N ASN A 300 26.03 38.76 10.67
CA ASN A 300 26.79 39.99 10.39
C ASN A 300 26.00 41.01 9.54
N GLY A 301 24.70 41.16 9.84
CA GLY A 301 23.79 42.08 9.16
C GLY A 301 23.36 41.64 7.75
N LYS A 302 23.65 40.40 7.34
CA LYS A 302 23.23 39.83 6.06
C LYS A 302 22.29 38.66 6.28
N GLN A 303 21.27 38.57 5.44
CA GLN A 303 20.39 37.41 5.40
C GLN A 303 21.13 36.23 4.77
N VAL A 304 21.25 35.14 5.53
CA VAL A 304 21.95 33.93 5.16
C VAL A 304 20.99 32.76 5.26
N LYS A 305 20.88 31.98 4.18
CA LYS A 305 20.09 30.76 4.19
C LYS A 305 20.82 29.69 5.00
N VAL A 306 20.10 29.07 5.91
CA VAL A 306 20.58 27.97 6.75
C VAL A 306 19.67 26.76 6.63
N LEU A 307 20.17 25.61 7.02
CA LEU A 307 19.39 24.40 7.22
C LEU A 307 19.38 24.07 8.71
N VAL A 308 18.21 24.15 9.32
CA VAL A 308 17.97 23.78 10.71
C VAL A 308 17.80 22.26 10.75
N ALA A 309 18.62 21.58 11.56
CA ALA A 309 18.44 20.18 11.91
C ALA A 309 17.83 20.10 13.30
N ALA A 310 16.78 19.30 13.43
CA ALA A 310 16.02 19.15 14.66
C ALA A 310 15.70 17.68 14.95
N GLY A 311 15.55 17.36 16.23
CA GLY A 311 15.27 16.00 16.69
C GLY A 311 14.27 15.92 17.83
N GLY A 312 13.90 14.68 18.16
CA GLY A 312 12.92 14.37 19.19
C GLY A 312 11.49 14.83 18.89
N ALA A 313 10.58 14.52 19.81
CA ALA A 313 9.16 14.83 19.68
C ALA A 313 8.87 16.34 19.64
N GLY A 314 9.74 17.15 20.24
CA GLY A 314 9.62 18.62 20.25
C GLY A 314 10.18 19.30 19.00
N PHE A 315 10.87 18.58 18.11
CA PHE A 315 11.62 19.18 16.99
C PHE A 315 12.60 20.24 17.51
N TRP A 316 13.33 19.89 18.57
CA TRP A 316 14.34 20.76 19.16
C TRP A 316 15.50 20.90 18.20
N THR A 317 15.98 22.12 18.02
CA THR A 317 17.11 22.45 17.17
C THR A 317 18.37 21.81 17.76
N GLU A 318 18.92 20.86 17.01
CA GLU A 318 20.16 20.14 17.33
C GLU A 318 21.34 20.65 16.49
N GLY A 319 21.12 21.58 15.56
CA GLY A 319 22.22 22.18 14.82
C GLY A 319 21.78 23.02 13.64
N VAL A 320 22.69 23.87 13.18
CA VAL A 320 22.48 24.74 12.04
C VAL A 320 23.56 24.50 11.01
N TYR A 321 23.14 24.21 9.78
CA TYR A 321 24.03 23.90 8.68
C TYR A 321 24.04 25.02 7.65
N TYR A 322 25.18 25.15 6.97
CA TYR A 322 25.49 26.20 6.02
C TYR A 322 25.95 25.62 4.70
N GLN A 323 25.69 26.29 3.58
CA GLN A 323 26.17 25.83 2.26
C GLN A 323 27.68 26.03 2.06
N ASN A 324 28.35 26.74 2.98
CA ASN A 324 29.78 27.02 2.93
C ASN A 324 30.49 26.48 4.18
N LYS A 325 31.52 25.65 3.98
CA LYS A 325 32.27 25.03 5.08
C LYS A 325 32.99 26.02 6.00
N ALA A 326 33.56 27.10 5.47
CA ALA A 326 34.22 28.11 6.29
C ALA A 326 33.22 28.89 7.14
N MET A 327 32.01 29.13 6.61
CA MET A 327 30.92 29.72 7.38
C MET A 327 30.45 28.80 8.51
N ALA A 328 30.31 27.50 8.24
CA ALA A 328 29.98 26.53 9.29
C ALA A 328 31.00 26.55 10.43
N GLN A 329 32.29 26.60 10.12
CA GLN A 329 33.35 26.73 11.12
C GLN A 329 33.29 28.06 11.88
N GLN A 330 32.95 29.16 11.20
CA GLN A 330 32.82 30.47 11.83
C GLN A 330 31.61 30.56 12.77
N GLN A 331 30.55 29.81 12.48
CA GLN A 331 29.28 29.85 13.21
C GLN A 331 29.06 28.60 14.10
N ALA A 332 30.12 27.84 14.37
CA ALA A 332 30.04 26.66 15.23
C ALA A 332 29.43 27.01 16.59
N ASP A 333 28.49 26.18 17.03
CA ASP A 333 27.78 26.28 18.32
C ASP A 333 26.96 27.56 18.52
N LYS A 334 26.74 28.32 17.44
CA LYS A 334 25.96 29.55 17.49
C LYS A 334 24.48 29.21 17.61
N LYS A 335 23.85 29.64 18.71
CA LYS A 335 22.38 29.65 18.85
C LYS A 335 21.76 30.93 18.25
N PHE A 336 20.54 30.78 17.71
CA PHE A 336 19.70 31.84 17.16
C PHE A 336 18.41 31.95 17.96
N ASP A 337 18.03 33.16 18.37
CA ASP A 337 16.98 33.37 19.36
C ASP A 337 15.56 33.01 18.86
N ASP A 338 15.35 32.89 17.55
CA ASP A 338 14.09 32.52 16.93
C ASP A 338 13.96 31.01 16.64
N LEU A 339 15.03 30.23 16.85
CA LEU A 339 15.00 28.78 16.76
C LEU A 339 14.67 28.17 18.12
N HIS A 340 13.94 27.05 18.09
CA HIS A 340 13.49 26.37 19.30
C HIS A 340 14.50 25.30 19.73
N TYR A 341 15.17 25.49 20.87
CA TYR A 341 16.13 24.54 21.45
C TYR A 341 15.51 23.80 22.64
N MET A 342 16.08 22.65 23.00
CA MET A 342 15.57 21.83 24.12
C MET A 342 15.58 22.57 25.46
N ASP A 343 16.58 23.42 25.69
CA ASP A 343 16.69 24.23 26.91
C ASP A 343 15.59 25.30 27.04
N ASP A 344 14.80 25.55 25.99
CA ASP A 344 13.69 26.52 26.01
C ASP A 344 12.41 25.95 26.65
N ASP A 345 12.35 24.62 26.82
CA ASP A 345 11.21 23.91 27.44
C ASP A 345 11.37 23.70 28.97
N ASP A 346 12.52 24.09 29.55
CA ASP A 346 12.85 24.01 30.99
C ASP A 346 12.61 25.34 31.74
#